data_AF-A0A7W3ZW07-F1
#
_entry.id   AF-A0A7W3ZW07-F1
#
_cell.length_a   1.000
_cell.length_b   1.000
_cell.length_c   1.000
_cell.angle_alpha   90.00
_cell.angle_beta   90.00
_cell.angle_gamma   90.00
#
_symmetry.space_group_name_H-M   'P 1'
#
loop_
_entity.id
_entity.type
_entity.pdbx_description
1 polymer ?
#
loop_
_entity_poly.entity_id
_entity_poly.type
_entity_poly.pdbx_seq_one_letter_code
_entity_poly.pdbx_strand_id
1 'polypeptide(L)'
;VTGWGTVHGRTVFVYAHDFRIFGGALGEAHAQKIHKIMDMAIAAGAPLVSLNDGAGARIQEGVSALAGYGGIFQRNTRASGVIP
;
A
#
# COMPACT_ATOMS: atom_id res chain seq x y z
N VAL A 1 0.91 -1.44 8.41
CA VAL A 1 -0.08 -2.54 8.60
C VAL A 1 -0.85 -2.76 7.30
N THR A 2 -1.27 -3.98 6.99
CA THR A 2 -2.06 -4.31 5.77
C THR A 2 -3.13 -5.35 6.14
N GLY A 3 -4.30 -5.30 5.52
CA GLY A 3 -5.38 -6.24 5.78
C GLY A 3 -6.63 -5.99 4.93
N TRP A 4 -7.71 -6.68 5.26
CA TRP A 4 -9.02 -6.50 4.65
C TRP A 4 -10.11 -6.79 5.68
N GLY A 5 -11.32 -6.31 5.43
CA GLY A 5 -12.49 -6.52 6.27
C GLY A 5 -13.75 -6.08 5.55
N THR A 6 -14.81 -5.78 6.30
CA THR A 6 -16.07 -5.26 5.74
C THR A 6 -16.37 -3.86 6.26
N VAL A 7 -16.86 -2.99 5.37
CA VAL A 7 -17.40 -1.67 5.69
C VAL A 7 -18.84 -1.65 5.17
N HIS A 8 -19.80 -1.54 6.08
CA HIS A 8 -21.24 -1.67 5.75
C HIS A 8 -21.55 -2.94 4.91
N GLY A 9 -20.91 -4.06 5.25
CA GLY A 9 -21.08 -5.33 4.54
C GLY A 9 -20.31 -5.48 3.22
N ARG A 10 -19.65 -4.42 2.73
CA ARG A 10 -18.81 -4.47 1.52
C ARG A 10 -17.38 -4.84 1.88
N THR A 11 -16.78 -5.81 1.21
CA THR A 11 -15.35 -6.13 1.36
C THR A 11 -14.50 -4.91 0.99
N VAL A 12 -13.56 -4.53 1.85
CA VAL A 12 -12.61 -3.42 1.63
C VAL A 12 -11.22 -3.87 2.07
N PHE A 13 -10.23 -3.54 1.25
CA PHE A 13 -8.81 -3.74 1.53
C PHE A 13 -8.20 -2.46 2.10
N VAL A 14 -7.19 -2.60 2.96
CA VAL A 14 -6.56 -1.46 3.61
C VAL A 14 -5.06 -1.66 3.82
N TYR A 15 -4.30 -0.57 3.69
CA TYR A 15 -2.98 -0.45 4.31
C TYR A 15 -2.83 0.87 5.05
N ALA A 16 -1.98 0.86 6.07
CA ALA A 16 -1.71 2.02 6.92
C ALA A 16 -0.22 2.08 7.25
N HIS A 17 0.38 3.25 7.05
CA HIS A 17 1.73 3.53 7.54
C HIS A 17 1.68 3.77 9.06
N ASP A 18 2.75 3.39 9.77
CA ASP A 18 2.85 3.65 11.21
C ASP A 18 4.06 4.54 11.47
N PHE A 19 3.81 5.82 11.73
CA PHE A 19 4.86 6.82 11.92
C PHE A 19 5.80 6.50 13.09
N ARG A 20 5.32 5.76 14.09
CA ARG A 20 6.13 5.39 15.27
C ARG A 20 7.28 4.44 14.91
N ILE A 21 7.19 3.77 13.76
CA ILE A 21 8.18 2.80 13.27
C ILE A 21 8.95 3.41 12.11
N PHE A 22 10.19 3.85 12.37
CA PHE A 22 11.07 4.50 11.38
C PHE A 22 10.41 5.70 10.67
N GLY A 23 9.58 6.48 11.37
CA GLY A 23 8.86 7.61 10.76
C GLY A 23 7.85 7.17 9.69
N GLY A 24 7.38 5.92 9.70
CA GLY A 24 6.50 5.36 8.69
C GLY A 24 7.16 5.21 7.31
N ALA A 25 8.49 5.33 7.25
CA ALA A 25 9.24 5.34 6.00
C ALA A 25 9.13 3.99 5.27
N LEU A 26 8.88 4.08 3.96
CA LEU A 26 8.71 2.94 3.07
C LEU A 26 10.07 2.29 2.77
N GLY A 27 10.28 1.10 3.33
CA GLY A 27 11.35 0.17 2.92
C GLY A 27 10.79 -0.94 2.03
N GLU A 28 11.67 -1.82 1.55
CA GLU A 28 11.39 -2.94 0.64
C GLU A 28 10.33 -3.88 1.22
N ALA A 29 10.55 -4.41 2.43
CA ALA A 29 9.59 -5.34 3.05
C ALA A 29 8.22 -4.68 3.29
N HIS A 30 8.20 -3.37 3.57
CA HIS A 30 6.96 -2.61 3.71
C HIS A 30 6.25 -2.48 2.35
N ALA A 31 6.99 -2.12 1.30
CA ALA A 31 6.48 -2.02 -0.05
C ALA A 31 5.92 -3.35 -0.57
N GLN A 32 6.61 -4.48 -0.35
CA GLN A 32 6.13 -5.80 -0.75
C GLN A 32 4.77 -6.15 -0.13
N LYS A 33 4.54 -5.78 1.14
CA LYS A 33 3.23 -5.96 1.79
C LYS A 33 2.15 -5.09 1.16
N ILE A 34 2.47 -3.83 0.84
CA ILE A 34 1.53 -2.92 0.17
C ILE A 34 1.22 -3.41 -1.26
N HIS A 35 2.23 -3.83 -2.02
CA HIS A 35 2.05 -4.40 -3.35
C HIS A 35 1.10 -5.60 -3.30
N LYS A 36 1.30 -6.52 -2.36
CA LYS A 36 0.44 -7.68 -2.18
C LYS A 36 -1.01 -7.30 -1.89
N ILE A 37 -1.26 -6.35 -0.98
CA ILE A 37 -2.65 -5.99 -0.63
C ILE A 37 -3.35 -5.23 -1.76
N MET A 38 -2.60 -4.43 -2.53
CA MET A 38 -3.10 -3.80 -3.76
C MET A 38 -3.48 -4.84 -4.82
N ASP A 39 -2.61 -5.83 -5.07
CA ASP A 39 -2.87 -6.90 -6.03
C ASP A 39 -4.10 -7.72 -5.62
N MET A 40 -4.26 -8.00 -4.32
CA MET A 40 -5.45 -8.68 -3.79
C MET A 40 -6.72 -7.84 -3.96
N ALA A 41 -6.67 -6.53 -3.71
CA ALA A 41 -7.82 -5.65 -3.88
C ALA A 41 -8.29 -5.59 -5.35
N ILE A 42 -7.34 -5.45 -6.29
CA ILE A 42 -7.60 -5.46 -7.73
C ILE A 42 -8.20 -6.80 -8.15
N ALA A 43 -7.62 -7.92 -7.71
CA ALA A 43 -8.12 -9.25 -8.04
C ALA A 43 -9.53 -9.51 -7.49
N ALA A 44 -9.84 -8.97 -6.32
CA ALA A 44 -11.17 -9.08 -5.70
C ALA A 44 -12.21 -8.11 -6.29
N GLY A 45 -11.79 -7.12 -7.09
CA GLY A 45 -12.68 -6.05 -7.56
C GLY A 45 -13.25 -5.22 -6.41
N ALA A 46 -12.50 -5.07 -5.32
CA ALA A 46 -12.96 -4.46 -4.07
C ALA A 46 -12.19 -3.16 -3.77
N PRO A 47 -12.83 -2.18 -3.09
CA PRO A 47 -12.19 -0.92 -2.72
C PRO A 47 -10.88 -1.10 -1.94
N LEU A 48 -9.93 -0.19 -2.16
CA LEU A 48 -8.67 -0.13 -1.42
C LEU A 48 -8.50 1.24 -0.76
N VAL A 49 -8.35 1.24 0.56
CA VAL A 49 -8.09 2.46 1.34
C VAL A 49 -6.65 2.49 1.84
N SER A 50 -5.98 3.62 1.69
CA SER A 50 -4.67 3.87 2.30
C SER A 50 -4.76 4.92 3.42
N LEU A 51 -4.08 4.66 4.54
CA LEU A 51 -3.80 5.65 5.58
C LEU A 51 -2.32 6.03 5.52
N ASN A 52 -2.04 7.16 4.88
CA ASN A 52 -0.68 7.63 4.63
C ASN A 52 -0.18 8.51 5.78
N ASP A 53 0.53 7.90 6.72
CA ASP A 53 1.25 8.55 7.81
C ASP A 53 2.72 8.12 7.80
N GLY A 54 3.49 8.67 6.86
CA GLY A 54 4.88 8.26 6.64
C GLY A 54 5.74 9.34 6.00
N ALA A 55 7.02 9.36 6.36
CA ALA A 55 8.01 10.36 5.96
C ALA A 55 8.58 10.16 4.53
N GLY A 56 7.99 9.28 3.71
CA GLY A 56 8.48 8.98 2.36
C GLY A 56 9.34 7.71 2.30
N ALA A 57 10.33 7.70 1.41
CA ALA A 57 11.23 6.57 1.21
C ALA A 57 12.21 6.41 2.37
N ARG A 58 12.46 5.16 2.77
CA ARG A 58 13.49 4.86 3.76
C ARG A 58 14.86 5.03 3.14
N ILE A 59 15.50 6.16 3.45
CA ILE A 59 16.81 6.57 2.90
C ILE A 59 17.85 5.45 3.03
N GLN A 60 17.84 4.72 4.14
CA GLN A 60 18.79 3.65 4.46
C GLN A 60 18.71 2.46 3.48
N GLU A 61 17.57 2.28 2.81
CA GLU A 61 17.36 1.20 1.85
C GLU A 61 17.49 1.67 0.38
N GLY A 62 17.76 2.97 0.16
CA GLY A 62 18.14 3.54 -1.13
C GLY A 62 17.23 3.12 -2.30
N VAL A 63 17.84 2.50 -3.31
CA VAL A 63 17.16 2.11 -4.56
C VAL A 63 16.05 1.08 -4.34
N SER A 64 16.12 0.24 -3.30
CA SER A 64 15.07 -0.72 -2.97
C SER A 64 13.80 -0.02 -2.51
N ALA A 65 13.93 1.06 -1.71
CA ALA A 65 12.79 1.89 -1.32
C ALA A 65 12.16 2.61 -2.53
N LEU A 66 12.99 3.07 -3.48
CA LEU A 66 12.52 3.70 -4.72
C LEU A 66 11.78 2.71 -5.63
N ALA A 67 12.31 1.50 -5.80
CA ALA A 67 11.63 0.42 -6.51
C ALA A 67 10.29 0.06 -5.83
N GLY A 68 10.26 0.09 -4.50
CA GLY A 68 9.04 -0.03 -3.70
C GLY A 68 7.98 0.99 -4.07
N TYR A 69 8.33 2.27 -4.17
CA TYR A 69 7.42 3.32 -4.64
C TYR A 69 6.98 3.12 -6.08
N GLY A 70 7.91 2.78 -6.98
CA GLY A 70 7.58 2.49 -8.39
C GLY A 70 6.52 1.40 -8.52
N GLY A 71 6.63 0.33 -7.73
CA GLY A 71 5.65 -0.75 -7.69
C GLY A 71 4.28 -0.33 -7.12
N ILE A 72 4.23 0.65 -6.20
CA ILE A 72 2.97 1.24 -5.70
C ILE A 72 2.34 2.09 -6.80
N PHE A 73 3.10 2.98 -7.44
CA PHE A 73 2.58 3.86 -8.49
C PHE A 73 2.05 3.08 -9.70
N GLN A 74 2.76 2.05 -10.14
CA GLN A 74 2.29 1.16 -11.20
C GLN A 74 0.92 0.53 -10.86
N ARG A 75 0.72 0.12 -9.61
CA ARG A 75 -0.54 -0.47 -9.14
C ARG A 75 -1.64 0.57 -8.96
N ASN A 76 -1.32 1.78 -8.52
CA ASN A 76 -2.28 2.89 -8.52
C ASN A 76 -2.83 3.12 -9.93
N THR A 77 -1.96 3.17 -10.94
CA THR A 77 -2.39 3.34 -12.34
C THR A 77 -3.22 2.15 -12.82
N ARG A 78 -2.84 0.91 -12.48
CA ARG A 78 -3.63 -0.29 -12.83
C ARG A 78 -4.99 -0.35 -12.13
N ALA A 79 -5.09 0.17 -10.91
CA ALA A 79 -6.33 0.22 -10.14
C ALA A 79 -7.25 1.37 -10.58
N SER A 80 -6.68 2.45 -11.14
CA SER A 80 -7.41 3.65 -11.54
C SER A 80 -8.57 3.34 -12.48
N GLY A 81 -9.79 3.60 -12.02
CA GLY A 81 -11.03 3.33 -12.77
C GLY A 81 -11.49 1.86 -12.74
N VAL A 82 -10.76 0.97 -12.07
CA VAL A 82 -11.09 -0.45 -11.90
C VAL A 82 -11.66 -0.70 -10.50
N ILE A 83 -10.95 -0.24 -9.47
CA ILE A 83 -11.42 -0.25 -8.08
C ILE A 83 -11.30 1.16 -7.49
N PRO A 84 -12.23 1.57 -6.61
CA PRO A 84 -12.12 2.83 -5.89
C PRO A 84 -11.13 2.76 -4.73
#